data_AF-A0A2E5CDV6-F1
#
_entry.id   AF-A0A2E5CDV6-F1
#
_cell.length_a   1.000
_cell.length_b   1.000
_cell.length_c   1.000
_cell.angle_alpha   90.00
_cell.angle_beta   90.00
_cell.angle_gamma   90.00
#
_symmetry.space_group_name_H-M   'P 1'
#
loop_
_entity.id
_entity.type
_entity.pdbx_description
1 polymer ?
#
loop_
_entity_poly.entity_id
_entity_poly.type
_entity_poly.pdbx_seq_one_letter_code
_entity_poly.pdbx_strand_id
1 'polypeptide(L)'
;MAKLILFTLLFSWAFAQDIEIHRVDGKIFAEANSCEKLVAQYSALSQMSKIKRRANCSCELGSKCTVELGSVMPKIYKELLDRNLKYEGPNCWNAALLGAGSTKSIRYMDDSELKIILNSPICEKVSELRPGDIVTIKKRSSSGRVQELHGFTYLTSFGVFNKENGDASKPYTFANLDSVLKKYQVSLKCHLNESDCELYTEAHRCSKIDELFESKINHNLKKSLMSVSCILNKAFKGQEVVGSNNLSSITSVLDVMDYQISEMKHGDPAKEILIEKLSSLRKGIRDIQDMESGIKESGEVINFKDSDENQFYPLGFSKSGEKYQYENYVNFGLLQIGQKKLNDYMVCEFLQFLQFKNKKLSEKEFKTIEANYGEVLRNCYGEE
;
A
#
# COMPACT_ATOMS: atom_id res chain seq x y z
N MET A 1 46.91 -12.91 41.38
CA MET A 1 45.97 -13.13 40.27
C MET A 1 44.89 -12.02 40.26
N ALA A 2 45.27 -10.77 39.97
CA ALA A 2 44.33 -9.62 39.99
C ALA A 2 44.63 -8.56 38.90
N LYS A 3 45.45 -8.91 37.89
CA LYS A 3 45.88 -7.98 36.82
C LYS A 3 45.38 -8.32 35.42
N LEU A 4 44.48 -9.31 35.26
CA LEU A 4 44.06 -9.82 33.94
C LEU A 4 42.58 -9.55 33.59
N ILE A 5 41.85 -8.77 34.38
CA ILE A 5 40.41 -8.49 34.13
C ILE A 5 40.17 -7.08 33.57
N LEU A 6 41.19 -6.22 33.53
CA LEU A 6 41.04 -4.83 33.06
C LEU A 6 41.20 -4.66 31.54
N PHE A 7 41.61 -5.69 30.79
CA PHE A 7 41.87 -5.57 29.34
C PHE A 7 40.70 -5.97 28.44
N THR A 8 39.66 -6.62 28.97
CA THR A 8 38.48 -7.04 28.19
C THR A 8 37.32 -6.04 28.20
N LEU A 9 37.37 -4.98 29.02
CA LEU A 9 36.31 -3.96 29.08
C LEU A 9 36.57 -2.72 28.20
N LEU A 10 37.73 -2.61 27.55
CA LEU A 10 38.07 -1.48 26.67
C LEU A 10 37.88 -1.75 25.16
N PHE A 11 37.55 -2.99 24.76
CA PHE A 11 37.42 -3.34 23.33
C PHE A 11 35.98 -3.27 22.78
N SER A 12 34.98 -2.97 23.61
CA SER A 12 33.56 -3.11 23.21
C SER A 12 32.89 -1.81 22.73
N TRP A 13 33.61 -0.68 22.67
CA TRP A 13 33.00 0.64 22.45
C TRP A 13 33.48 1.40 21.20
N ALA A 14 34.42 0.84 20.42
CA ALA A 14 34.95 1.48 19.21
C ALA A 14 34.23 1.06 17.90
N PHE A 15 33.00 0.55 17.99
CA PHE A 15 32.12 0.35 16.82
C PHE A 15 31.16 1.53 16.63
N ALA A 16 31.58 2.74 17.00
CA ALA A 16 30.89 3.96 16.61
C ALA A 16 30.79 4.01 15.08
N GLN A 17 29.65 4.47 14.59
CA GLN A 17 29.22 4.35 13.20
C GLN A 17 30.23 4.92 12.21
N ASP A 18 30.98 4.04 11.54
CA ASP A 18 31.93 4.42 10.49
C ASP A 18 31.27 4.89 9.19
N ILE A 19 29.93 4.90 9.09
CA ILE A 19 29.21 5.20 7.86
C ILE A 19 28.31 6.43 8.07
N GLU A 20 28.67 7.52 7.42
CA GLU A 20 27.88 8.75 7.36
C GLU A 20 27.02 8.77 6.10
N ILE A 21 25.77 9.24 6.23
CA ILE A 21 24.85 9.41 5.12
C ILE A 21 24.70 10.89 4.84
N HIS A 22 24.98 11.30 3.61
CA HIS A 22 24.82 12.67 3.17
C HIS A 22 24.07 12.76 1.84
N ARG A 23 23.51 13.93 1.59
CA ARG A 23 22.71 14.25 0.41
C ARG A 23 23.40 15.36 -0.38
N VAL A 24 23.60 15.13 -1.67
CA VAL A 24 24.19 16.10 -2.61
C VAL A 24 23.36 16.06 -3.89
N ASP A 25 22.78 17.19 -4.26
CA ASP A 25 21.97 17.36 -5.48
C ASP A 25 20.85 16.30 -5.64
N GLY A 26 20.13 16.02 -4.54
CA GLY A 26 19.04 15.04 -4.52
C GLY A 26 19.48 13.57 -4.58
N LYS A 27 20.79 13.29 -4.57
CA LYS A 27 21.35 11.94 -4.50
C LYS A 27 21.77 11.61 -3.08
N ILE A 28 21.67 10.34 -2.73
CA ILE A 28 22.08 9.82 -1.43
C ILE A 28 23.41 9.11 -1.55
N PHE A 29 24.35 9.55 -0.73
CA PHE A 29 25.68 8.97 -0.63
C PHE A 29 25.91 8.42 0.77
N ALA A 30 26.63 7.31 0.84
CA ALA A 30 27.21 6.81 2.06
C ALA A 30 28.72 6.97 1.97
N GLU A 31 29.32 7.52 3.02
CA GLU A 31 30.76 7.67 3.17
C GLU A 31 31.24 6.92 4.39
N ALA A 32 32.39 6.25 4.28
CA ALA A 32 32.98 5.52 5.37
C ALA A 32 34.50 5.59 5.41
N ASN A 33 35.05 5.55 6.63
CA ASN A 33 36.50 5.41 6.86
C ASN A 33 36.99 3.97 6.58
N SER A 34 36.07 2.99 6.57
CA SER A 34 36.35 1.60 6.22
C SER A 34 35.64 1.20 4.93
N CYS A 35 36.42 1.04 3.86
CA CYS A 35 35.93 0.62 2.55
C CYS A 35 35.23 -0.76 2.62
N GLU A 36 35.79 -1.71 3.37
CA GLU A 36 35.25 -3.06 3.52
C GLU A 36 33.82 -3.07 4.08
N LYS A 37 33.58 -2.30 5.15
CA LYS A 37 32.25 -2.16 5.75
C LYS A 37 31.26 -1.59 4.73
N LEU A 38 31.63 -0.52 4.03
CA LEU A 38 30.75 0.15 3.08
C LEU A 38 30.45 -0.74 1.85
N VAL A 39 31.45 -1.47 1.34
CA VAL A 39 31.28 -2.42 0.23
C VAL A 39 30.33 -3.57 0.61
N ALA A 40 30.46 -4.13 1.81
CA ALA A 40 29.59 -5.21 2.29
C ALA A 40 28.12 -4.75 2.34
N GLN A 41 27.87 -3.56 2.86
CA GLN A 41 26.52 -3.01 2.98
C GLN A 41 25.94 -2.57 1.63
N TYR A 42 26.76 -1.98 0.75
CA TYR A 42 26.37 -1.69 -0.64
C TYR A 42 25.98 -2.98 -1.38
N SER A 43 26.75 -4.05 -1.20
CA SER A 43 26.45 -5.36 -1.78
C SER A 43 25.12 -5.92 -1.27
N ALA A 44 24.84 -5.82 0.04
CA ALA A 44 23.55 -6.24 0.60
C ALA A 44 22.37 -5.49 -0.04
N LEU A 45 22.47 -4.18 -0.19
CA LEU A 45 21.45 -3.36 -0.85
C LEU A 45 21.31 -3.70 -2.35
N SER A 46 22.43 -3.95 -3.03
CA SER A 46 22.45 -4.36 -4.45
C SER A 46 21.81 -5.73 -4.68
N GLN A 47 22.02 -6.68 -3.76
CA GLN A 47 21.37 -8.00 -3.79
C GLN A 47 19.86 -7.87 -3.61
N MET A 48 19.42 -7.06 -2.65
CA MET A 48 18.00 -6.79 -2.40
C MET A 48 17.31 -6.18 -3.64
N SER A 49 17.96 -5.25 -4.34
CA SER A 49 17.41 -4.63 -5.55
C SER A 49 17.52 -5.49 -6.81
N LYS A 50 18.17 -6.66 -6.72
CA LYS A 50 18.51 -7.52 -7.86
C LYS A 50 19.35 -6.80 -8.93
N ILE A 51 20.09 -5.76 -8.52
CA ILE A 51 20.99 -5.01 -9.39
C ILE A 51 22.38 -5.62 -9.24
N LYS A 52 23.04 -5.97 -10.35
CA LYS A 52 24.42 -6.47 -10.34
C LYS A 52 25.40 -5.30 -10.50
N ARG A 53 25.57 -4.50 -9.45
CA ARG A 53 26.50 -3.38 -9.44
C ARG A 53 27.48 -3.54 -8.28
N ARG A 54 28.76 -3.30 -8.54
CA ARG A 54 29.79 -3.27 -7.50
C ARG A 54 29.97 -1.83 -7.04
N ALA A 55 30.28 -1.65 -5.76
CA ALA A 55 30.72 -0.37 -5.24
C ALA A 55 32.00 0.04 -6.00
N ASN A 56 32.04 1.26 -6.52
CA ASN A 56 33.22 1.80 -7.16
C ASN A 56 34.08 2.53 -6.11
N CYS A 57 34.75 1.77 -5.26
CA CYS A 57 35.72 2.29 -4.30
C CYS A 57 37.07 1.60 -4.48
N SER A 58 38.16 2.38 -4.43
CA SER A 58 39.50 1.83 -4.21
C SER A 58 39.66 1.61 -2.71
N CYS A 59 39.80 0.36 -2.26
CA CYS A 59 39.99 0.06 -0.84
C CYS A 59 41.48 0.09 -0.47
N GLU A 60 42.15 1.22 -0.68
CA GLU A 60 43.50 1.43 -0.17
C GLU A 60 43.45 1.66 1.34
N LEU A 61 44.50 1.24 2.06
CA LEU A 61 44.57 1.36 3.53
C LEU A 61 44.39 2.83 3.94
N GLY A 62 43.28 3.13 4.62
CA GLY A 62 42.95 4.47 5.13
C GLY A 62 42.24 5.41 4.12
N SER A 63 41.93 4.95 2.91
CA SER A 63 41.16 5.77 1.97
C SER A 63 39.68 5.82 2.35
N LYS A 64 39.12 7.03 2.46
CA LYS A 64 37.67 7.24 2.53
C LYS A 64 37.01 6.65 1.29
N CYS A 65 35.93 5.91 1.48
CA CYS A 65 35.11 5.36 0.41
C CYS A 65 33.75 6.05 0.42
N THR A 66 33.29 6.49 -0.75
CA THR A 66 31.98 7.14 -0.93
C THR A 66 31.23 6.43 -2.05
N VAL A 67 29.98 6.04 -1.80
CA VAL A 67 29.14 5.33 -2.77
C VAL A 67 27.77 5.97 -2.89
N GLU A 68 27.26 6.10 -4.12
CA GLU A 68 25.89 6.55 -4.38
C GLU A 68 24.89 5.40 -4.16
N LEU A 69 24.10 5.48 -3.09
CA LEU A 69 23.12 4.45 -2.72
C LEU A 69 21.92 4.41 -3.67
N GLY A 70 21.53 5.57 -4.22
CA GLY A 70 20.42 5.69 -5.17
C GLY A 70 20.58 4.78 -6.39
N SER A 71 21.81 4.41 -6.76
CA SER A 71 22.08 3.50 -7.88
C SER A 71 21.66 2.06 -7.62
N VAL A 72 21.72 1.58 -6.37
CA VAL A 72 21.45 0.18 -5.96
C VAL A 72 20.24 0.01 -5.07
N MET A 73 19.55 1.07 -4.71
CA MET A 73 18.32 0.99 -3.93
C MET A 73 17.19 0.27 -4.72
N PRO A 74 16.32 -0.53 -4.09
CA PRO A 74 15.15 -1.08 -4.78
C PRO A 74 14.22 0.00 -5.36
N LYS A 75 13.59 -0.29 -6.51
CA LYS A 75 12.79 0.66 -7.29
C LYS A 75 11.74 1.39 -6.45
N ILE A 76 11.00 0.66 -5.61
CA ILE A 76 9.95 1.22 -4.76
C ILE A 76 10.47 2.34 -3.84
N TYR A 77 11.63 2.16 -3.22
CA TYR A 77 12.18 3.20 -2.35
C TYR A 77 12.69 4.39 -3.15
N LYS A 78 13.27 4.19 -4.34
CA LYS A 78 13.70 5.30 -5.21
C LYS A 78 12.52 6.18 -5.64
N GLU A 79 11.38 5.57 -5.95
CA GLU A 79 10.17 6.29 -6.39
C GLU A 79 9.49 7.07 -5.26
N LEU A 80 9.71 6.65 -4.02
CA LEU A 80 9.14 7.29 -2.83
C LEU A 80 10.08 8.31 -2.19
N LEU A 81 11.39 8.12 -2.35
CA LEU A 81 12.40 8.96 -1.72
C LEU A 81 12.17 10.43 -2.08
N ASP A 82 12.18 11.29 -1.05
CA ASP A 82 11.97 12.74 -1.17
C ASP A 82 10.60 13.16 -1.68
N ARG A 83 9.67 12.21 -1.85
CA ARG A 83 8.30 12.51 -2.21
C ARG A 83 7.57 13.03 -0.98
N ASN A 84 7.14 14.29 -1.06
CA ASN A 84 6.12 14.82 -0.17
C ASN A 84 4.76 14.26 -0.56
N LEU A 85 3.91 14.06 0.43
CA LEU A 85 2.54 13.65 0.17
C LEU A 85 1.70 14.88 -0.12
N LYS A 86 0.67 14.70 -0.94
CA LYS A 86 -0.30 15.76 -1.22
C LYS A 86 -1.27 15.96 -0.03
N TYR A 87 -1.51 14.89 0.72
CA TYR A 87 -2.46 14.85 1.83
C TYR A 87 -1.86 14.11 3.01
N GLU A 88 -2.30 14.48 4.20
CA GLU A 88 -2.11 13.69 5.41
C GLU A 88 -2.64 12.28 5.19
N GLY A 89 -1.97 11.28 5.75
CA GLY A 89 -2.51 9.93 5.74
C GLY A 89 -1.43 8.87 5.67
N PRO A 90 -0.86 8.60 4.49
CA PRO A 90 0.18 7.59 4.37
C PRO A 90 1.29 7.86 5.36
N ASN A 91 1.51 6.94 6.28
CA ASN A 91 2.36 7.15 7.43
C ASN A 91 3.51 6.14 7.44
N CYS A 92 4.28 6.17 8.51
CA CYS A 92 5.41 5.29 8.74
C CYS A 92 5.07 3.78 8.59
N TRP A 93 3.86 3.35 8.96
CA TRP A 93 3.44 1.95 8.89
C TRP A 93 3.15 1.51 7.46
N ASN A 94 2.38 2.30 6.71
CA ASN A 94 2.12 2.03 5.31
C ASN A 94 3.41 2.02 4.49
N ALA A 95 4.33 2.96 4.77
CA ALA A 95 5.65 3.01 4.13
C ALA A 95 6.44 1.71 4.35
N ALA A 96 6.47 1.21 5.59
CA ALA A 96 7.21 0.00 5.92
C ALA A 96 6.63 -1.25 5.24
N LEU A 97 5.30 -1.39 5.23
CA LEU A 97 4.61 -2.50 4.58
C LEU A 97 4.71 -2.45 3.06
N LEU A 98 4.67 -1.24 2.47
CA LEU A 98 4.84 -1.06 1.04
C LEU A 98 6.27 -1.43 0.62
N GLY A 99 7.25 -1.05 1.43
CA GLY A 99 8.65 -1.44 1.27
C GLY A 99 8.85 -2.95 1.31
N ALA A 100 8.18 -3.65 2.23
CA ALA A 100 8.21 -5.11 2.32
C ALA A 100 7.39 -5.82 1.23
N GLY A 101 6.57 -5.09 0.46
CA GLY A 101 5.66 -5.67 -0.53
C GLY A 101 4.40 -6.32 0.07
N SER A 102 4.10 -6.06 1.34
CA SER A 102 2.89 -6.53 2.03
C SER A 102 1.64 -5.74 1.62
N THR A 103 1.80 -4.50 1.15
CA THR A 103 0.73 -3.70 0.53
C THR A 103 1.11 -3.26 -0.88
N LYS A 104 0.10 -2.95 -1.71
CA LYS A 104 0.26 -2.57 -3.13
C LYS A 104 0.24 -1.07 -3.37
N SER A 105 -0.26 -0.29 -2.42
CA SER A 105 -0.47 1.15 -2.59
C SER A 105 -0.17 1.95 -1.33
N ILE A 106 0.18 3.21 -1.59
CA ILE A 106 0.34 4.24 -0.58
C ILE A 106 -1.05 4.64 -0.08
N ARG A 107 -1.31 4.52 1.22
CA ARG A 107 -2.57 4.95 1.85
C ARG A 107 -2.39 5.16 3.34
N TYR A 108 -3.33 5.85 3.98
CA TYR A 108 -3.41 5.85 5.44
C TYR A 108 -3.59 4.41 5.95
N MET A 109 -3.00 4.18 7.11
CA MET A 109 -3.08 2.93 7.86
C MET A 109 -3.06 3.30 9.33
N ASP A 110 -3.92 2.69 10.14
CA ASP A 110 -3.86 2.85 11.59
C ASP A 110 -2.99 1.78 12.25
N ASP A 111 -2.77 1.89 13.56
CA ASP A 111 -1.94 0.94 14.30
C ASP A 111 -2.61 -0.43 14.43
N SER A 112 -3.95 -0.47 14.40
CA SER A 112 -4.72 -1.71 14.51
C SER A 112 -4.58 -2.54 13.25
N GLU A 113 -4.65 -1.90 12.08
CA GLU A 113 -4.43 -2.53 10.78
C GLU A 113 -2.99 -3.04 10.64
N LEU A 114 -1.99 -2.26 11.05
CA LEU A 114 -0.60 -2.72 11.09
C LEU A 114 -0.48 -4.00 11.93
N LYS A 115 -1.05 -4.01 13.14
CA LYS A 115 -1.02 -5.18 14.04
C LYS A 115 -1.66 -6.40 13.40
N ILE A 116 -2.80 -6.24 12.72
CA ILE A 116 -3.46 -7.34 12.00
C ILE A 116 -2.51 -7.93 10.95
N ILE A 117 -1.82 -7.09 10.19
CA ILE A 117 -0.91 -7.57 9.14
C ILE A 117 0.34 -8.24 9.75
N LEU A 118 0.97 -7.63 10.75
CA LEU A 118 2.17 -8.19 11.39
C LEU A 118 1.91 -9.49 12.14
N ASN A 119 0.70 -9.67 12.67
CA ASN A 119 0.26 -10.92 13.32
C ASN A 119 -0.32 -11.94 12.33
N SER A 120 -0.42 -11.59 11.04
CA SER A 120 -0.84 -12.53 10.02
C SER A 120 0.32 -13.49 9.64
N PRO A 121 0.05 -14.64 9.00
CA PRO A 121 1.03 -15.68 8.67
C PRO A 121 1.91 -15.26 7.51
N ILE A 122 1.64 -14.12 6.88
CA ILE A 122 2.58 -13.56 5.90
C ILE A 122 3.80 -13.00 6.62
N CYS A 123 3.69 -12.70 7.91
CA CYS A 123 4.74 -12.10 8.71
C CYS A 123 5.21 -13.07 9.81
N GLU A 124 6.53 -13.17 9.97
CA GLU A 124 7.16 -13.88 11.08
C GLU A 124 7.96 -12.88 11.93
N LYS A 125 7.88 -12.96 13.26
CA LYS A 125 8.77 -12.19 14.15
C LYS A 125 10.19 -12.75 14.02
N VAL A 126 11.17 -11.86 13.84
CA VAL A 126 12.58 -12.24 13.62
C VAL A 126 13.50 -11.55 14.63
N SER A 127 14.53 -12.27 15.06
CA SER A 127 15.61 -11.74 15.93
C SER A 127 16.82 -11.24 15.15
N GLU A 128 17.00 -11.71 13.90
CA GLU A 128 18.09 -11.31 13.01
C GLU A 128 17.53 -10.55 11.81
N LEU A 129 17.96 -9.29 11.68
CA LEU A 129 17.52 -8.40 10.63
C LEU A 129 18.12 -8.78 9.27
N ARG A 130 17.27 -8.72 8.25
CA ARG A 130 17.63 -8.82 6.84
C ARG A 130 17.02 -7.65 6.06
N PRO A 131 17.66 -7.20 4.96
CA PRO A 131 17.09 -6.18 4.10
C PRO A 131 15.65 -6.53 3.68
N GLY A 132 14.72 -5.61 3.93
CA GLY A 132 13.28 -5.79 3.69
C GLY A 132 12.45 -6.07 4.95
N ASP A 133 13.07 -6.43 6.07
CA ASP A 133 12.35 -6.65 7.32
C ASP A 133 11.71 -5.35 7.82
N ILE A 134 10.49 -5.45 8.36
CA ILE A 134 9.76 -4.33 8.97
C ILE A 134 10.16 -4.25 10.43
N VAL A 135 10.56 -3.08 10.89
CA VAL A 135 10.86 -2.82 12.29
C VAL A 135 9.87 -1.80 12.84
N THR A 136 9.22 -2.16 13.94
CA THR A 136 8.28 -1.31 14.66
C THR A 136 8.87 -0.87 15.99
N ILE A 137 8.71 0.42 16.33
CA ILE A 137 9.01 0.96 17.65
C ILE A 137 7.74 0.91 18.49
N LYS A 138 7.82 0.24 19.64
CA LYS A 138 6.70 -0.02 20.53
C LYS A 138 6.92 0.61 21.88
N LYS A 139 5.81 1.02 22.51
CA LYS A 139 5.77 1.49 23.90
C LYS A 139 4.85 0.60 24.74
N ARG A 140 5.37 0.05 25.82
CA ARG A 140 4.60 -0.69 26.82
C ARG A 140 4.23 0.22 27.99
N SER A 141 2.94 0.36 28.29
CA SER A 141 2.48 1.08 29.47
C SER A 141 2.73 0.30 30.77
N SER A 142 2.59 0.96 31.92
CA SER A 142 2.57 0.30 33.23
C SER A 142 1.45 -0.73 33.39
N SER A 143 0.37 -0.58 32.62
CA SER A 143 -0.73 -1.56 32.54
C SER A 143 -0.47 -2.73 31.58
N GLY A 144 0.70 -2.79 30.96
CA GLY A 144 1.08 -3.83 29.98
C GLY A 144 0.50 -3.63 28.57
N ARG A 145 -0.23 -2.53 28.31
CA ARG A 145 -0.74 -2.23 26.97
C ARG A 145 0.40 -1.80 26.06
N VAL A 146 0.39 -2.30 24.83
CA VAL A 146 1.41 -1.99 23.82
C VAL A 146 0.86 -1.04 22.76
N GLN A 147 1.55 0.07 22.56
CA GLN A 147 1.26 1.07 21.54
C GLN A 147 2.36 1.04 20.47
N GLU A 148 1.97 1.05 19.19
CA GLU A 148 2.89 1.22 18.07
C GLU A 148 3.16 2.71 17.88
N LEU A 149 4.42 3.13 17.94
CA LEU A 149 4.81 4.54 17.80
C LEU A 149 5.32 4.88 16.41
N HIS A 150 6.05 3.94 15.77
CA HIS A 150 6.69 4.17 14.49
C HIS A 150 6.99 2.85 13.77
N GLY A 151 7.09 2.89 12.44
CA GLY A 151 7.52 1.76 11.61
C GLY A 151 8.51 2.20 10.54
N PHE A 152 9.47 1.34 10.22
CA PHE A 152 10.41 1.55 9.12
C PHE A 152 10.82 0.22 8.49
N THR A 153 11.31 0.26 7.25
CA THR A 153 11.91 -0.92 6.61
C THR A 153 13.42 -0.92 6.84
N TYR A 154 13.94 -2.00 7.40
CA TYR A 154 15.37 -2.21 7.51
C TYR A 154 15.96 -2.50 6.13
N LEU A 155 17.00 -1.77 5.72
CA LEU A 155 17.69 -2.01 4.44
C LEU A 155 19.09 -2.54 4.62
N THR A 156 19.83 -2.01 5.58
CA THR A 156 21.23 -2.34 5.88
C THR A 156 21.53 -2.01 7.34
N SER A 157 22.69 -2.40 7.87
CA SER A 157 23.03 -2.10 9.28
C SER A 157 23.17 -0.59 9.57
N PHE A 158 23.42 0.23 8.56
CA PHE A 158 23.55 1.67 8.72
C PHE A 158 22.30 2.44 8.28
N GLY A 159 21.34 1.80 7.62
CA GLY A 159 20.37 2.50 6.80
C GLY A 159 18.99 1.87 6.80
N VAL A 160 17.98 2.69 7.02
CA VAL A 160 16.57 2.32 7.01
C VAL A 160 15.79 3.23 6.08
N PHE A 161 14.71 2.69 5.51
CA PHE A 161 13.72 3.49 4.81
C PHE A 161 12.56 3.80 5.75
N ASN A 162 12.27 5.07 5.96
CA ASN A 162 11.20 5.49 6.85
C ASN A 162 10.43 6.69 6.29
N LYS A 163 9.28 6.94 6.89
CA LYS A 163 8.54 8.18 6.76
C LYS A 163 8.26 8.72 8.14
N GLU A 164 8.61 9.98 8.40
CA GLU A 164 8.33 10.59 9.70
C GLU A 164 6.84 10.89 9.86
N ASN A 165 6.17 10.21 10.79
CA ASN A 165 4.76 10.40 11.15
C ASN A 165 3.79 10.36 9.94
N GLY A 166 2.58 10.88 10.11
CA GLY A 166 1.57 11.02 9.05
C GLY A 166 1.71 12.30 8.21
N ASP A 167 2.54 13.24 8.67
CA ASP A 167 2.69 14.61 8.17
C ASP A 167 3.04 14.63 6.68
N ALA A 168 2.21 15.27 5.88
CA ALA A 168 2.35 15.34 4.43
C ALA A 168 3.62 16.09 4.00
N SER A 169 4.08 17.05 4.81
CA SER A 169 5.29 17.85 4.60
C SER A 169 6.59 17.10 4.88
N LYS A 170 6.50 15.94 5.54
CA LYS A 170 7.66 15.09 5.84
C LYS A 170 7.86 14.07 4.72
N PRO A 171 8.92 14.18 3.91
CA PRO A 171 9.14 13.23 2.83
C PRO A 171 9.48 11.84 3.36
N TYR A 172 9.42 10.84 2.49
CA TYR A 172 10.09 9.56 2.74
C TYR A 172 11.60 9.76 2.70
N THR A 173 12.31 9.16 3.65
CA THR A 173 13.75 9.32 3.77
C THR A 173 14.48 8.00 3.94
N PHE A 174 15.71 7.97 3.45
CA PHE A 174 16.70 7.01 3.89
C PHE A 174 17.46 7.64 5.07
N ALA A 175 17.36 7.02 6.24
CA ALA A 175 17.91 7.54 7.48
C ALA A 175 18.86 6.53 8.12
N ASN A 176 19.75 7.03 8.95
CA ASN A 176 20.61 6.18 9.76
C ASN A 176 19.79 5.47 10.84
N LEU A 177 20.01 4.16 11.04
CA LEU A 177 19.26 3.36 12.03
C LEU A 177 19.36 3.96 13.44
N ASP A 178 20.56 4.26 13.92
CA ASP A 178 20.76 4.82 15.27
C ASP A 178 20.13 6.21 15.40
N SER A 179 20.13 7.00 14.32
CA SER A 179 19.43 8.29 14.32
C SER A 179 17.92 8.11 14.52
N VAL A 180 17.32 7.10 13.89
CA VAL A 180 15.89 6.78 14.07
C VAL A 180 15.65 6.26 15.49
N LEU A 181 16.45 5.32 16.00
CA LEU A 181 16.31 4.79 17.36
C LEU A 181 16.46 5.89 18.42
N LYS A 182 17.46 6.76 18.27
CA LYS A 182 17.71 7.91 19.16
C LYS A 182 16.55 8.89 19.16
N LYS A 183 15.96 9.19 17.99
CA LYS A 183 14.80 10.09 17.88
C LYS A 183 13.62 9.64 18.74
N TYR A 184 13.40 8.33 18.80
CA TYR A 184 12.33 7.72 19.60
C TYR A 184 12.80 7.21 20.97
N GLN A 185 14.00 7.57 21.40
CA GLN A 185 14.57 7.22 22.72
C GLN A 185 14.66 5.71 22.97
N VAL A 186 14.77 4.90 21.91
CA VAL A 186 15.01 3.46 22.03
C VAL A 186 16.49 3.25 22.35
N SER A 187 16.78 2.76 23.55
CA SER A 187 18.16 2.41 23.91
C SER A 187 18.65 1.19 23.11
N LEU A 188 19.95 1.12 22.82
CA LEU A 188 20.53 0.02 22.05
C LEU A 188 20.24 -1.37 22.66
N LYS A 189 20.18 -1.48 24.00
CA LYS A 189 19.82 -2.74 24.68
C LYS A 189 18.37 -3.19 24.43
N CYS A 190 17.49 -2.27 24.02
CA CYS A 190 16.09 -2.50 23.68
C CYS A 190 15.87 -2.62 22.17
N HIS A 191 16.96 -2.62 21.39
CA HIS A 191 16.88 -2.90 19.96
C HIS A 191 16.67 -4.41 19.76
N LEU A 192 15.54 -4.79 19.16
CA LEU A 192 15.10 -6.18 18.98
C LEU A 192 14.98 -6.99 20.28
N ASN A 193 14.90 -6.31 21.41
CA ASN A 193 14.76 -6.93 22.72
C ASN A 193 13.65 -6.25 23.52
N GLU A 194 12.65 -7.04 23.89
CA GLU A 194 11.43 -6.63 24.57
C GLU A 194 11.55 -6.72 26.11
N SER A 195 12.50 -7.50 26.63
CA SER A 195 12.64 -7.72 28.07
C SER A 195 13.09 -6.43 28.77
N ASP A 196 12.36 -6.03 29.82
CA ASP A 196 12.71 -4.91 30.71
C ASP A 196 12.78 -3.52 30.05
N CYS A 197 12.15 -3.35 28.90
CA CYS A 197 12.13 -2.09 28.15
C CYS A 197 10.70 -1.51 28.02
N GLU A 198 10.51 -0.26 28.45
CA GLU A 198 9.27 0.49 28.16
C GLU A 198 9.16 0.81 26.67
N LEU A 199 10.27 1.26 26.07
CA LEU A 199 10.43 1.53 24.65
C LEU A 199 11.36 0.49 24.03
N TYR A 200 10.88 -0.24 23.03
CA TYR A 200 11.63 -1.31 22.38
C TYR A 200 11.32 -1.37 20.89
N THR A 201 12.10 -2.18 20.17
CA THR A 201 11.80 -2.51 18.77
C THR A 201 11.49 -3.97 18.60
N GLU A 202 10.65 -4.26 17.62
CA GLU A 202 10.31 -5.60 17.17
C GLU A 202 10.43 -5.66 15.65
N ALA A 203 11.00 -6.74 15.13
CA ALA A 203 11.18 -6.94 13.70
C ALA A 203 10.32 -8.07 13.18
N HIS A 204 9.78 -7.89 11.99
CA HIS A 204 9.00 -8.87 11.26
C HIS A 204 9.53 -9.02 9.84
N ARG A 205 9.63 -10.26 9.38
CA ARG A 205 9.85 -10.57 7.97
C ARG A 205 8.52 -10.92 7.35
N CYS A 206 8.09 -10.13 6.38
CA CYS A 206 6.82 -10.35 5.70
C CYS A 206 7.04 -10.83 4.26
N SER A 207 6.27 -11.83 3.86
CA SER A 207 6.12 -12.29 2.48
C SER A 207 5.16 -11.36 1.75
N LYS A 208 5.23 -11.33 0.42
CA LYS A 208 4.24 -10.56 -0.35
C LYS A 208 2.87 -11.17 -0.15
N ILE A 209 1.84 -10.34 -0.05
CA ILE A 209 0.48 -10.84 0.08
C ILE A 209 0.13 -11.78 -1.09
N ASP A 210 0.60 -11.46 -2.30
CA ASP A 210 0.40 -12.30 -3.49
C ASP A 210 1.05 -13.69 -3.35
N GLU A 211 2.17 -13.83 -2.65
CA GLU A 211 2.85 -15.11 -2.41
C GLU A 211 2.06 -15.99 -1.41
N LEU A 212 1.39 -15.40 -0.42
CA LEU A 212 0.46 -16.15 0.44
C LEU A 212 -0.75 -16.62 -0.39
N PHE A 213 -1.31 -15.73 -1.21
CA PHE A 213 -2.39 -16.09 -2.13
C PHE A 213 -1.96 -17.22 -3.07
N GLU A 214 -0.71 -17.23 -3.52
CA GLU A 214 -0.19 -18.26 -4.44
C GLU A 214 0.10 -19.61 -3.79
N SER A 215 0.55 -19.61 -2.53
CA SER A 215 0.96 -20.82 -1.83
C SER A 215 -0.19 -21.58 -1.17
N LYS A 216 -1.23 -20.87 -0.69
CA LYS A 216 -2.33 -21.49 0.08
C LYS A 216 -3.62 -21.69 -0.69
N ILE A 217 -3.86 -20.93 -1.75
CA ILE A 217 -5.13 -20.99 -2.47
C ILE A 217 -4.98 -21.97 -3.63
N ASN A 218 -5.90 -22.93 -3.69
CA ASN A 218 -5.99 -23.84 -4.83
C ASN A 218 -6.01 -23.03 -6.14
N HIS A 219 -5.19 -23.44 -7.11
CA HIS A 219 -5.07 -22.77 -8.41
C HIS A 219 -6.43 -22.45 -9.06
N ASN A 220 -7.42 -23.33 -8.91
CA ASN A 220 -8.78 -23.12 -9.42
C ASN A 220 -9.50 -21.97 -8.71
N LEU A 221 -9.42 -21.90 -7.38
CA LEU A 221 -10.00 -20.81 -6.59
C LEU A 221 -9.35 -19.46 -6.94
N LYS A 222 -8.03 -19.43 -7.13
CA LYS A 222 -7.31 -18.25 -7.62
C LYS A 222 -7.82 -17.80 -8.99
N LYS A 223 -7.97 -18.74 -9.94
CA LYS A 223 -8.46 -18.45 -11.29
C LYS A 223 -9.87 -17.87 -11.27
N SER A 224 -10.76 -18.44 -10.46
CA SER A 224 -12.12 -17.95 -10.24
C SER A 224 -12.14 -16.54 -9.65
N LEU A 225 -11.35 -16.28 -8.60
CA LEU A 225 -11.17 -14.95 -7.99
C LEU A 225 -10.76 -13.89 -9.01
N MET A 226 -9.72 -14.18 -9.79
CA MET A 226 -9.22 -13.26 -10.80
C MET A 226 -10.23 -13.03 -11.91
N SER A 227 -10.95 -14.08 -12.33
CA SER A 227 -12.00 -13.97 -13.34
C SER A 227 -13.14 -13.07 -12.86
N VAL A 228 -13.66 -13.31 -11.66
CA VAL A 228 -14.73 -12.50 -11.08
C VAL A 228 -14.28 -11.05 -10.87
N SER A 229 -13.09 -10.84 -10.29
CA SER A 229 -12.54 -9.50 -10.09
C SER A 229 -12.35 -8.75 -11.42
N CYS A 230 -11.91 -9.45 -12.47
CA CYS A 230 -11.76 -8.87 -13.81
C CYS A 230 -13.12 -8.45 -14.40
N ILE A 231 -14.13 -9.33 -14.34
CA ILE A 231 -15.48 -9.03 -14.86
C ILE A 231 -16.07 -7.83 -14.11
N LEU A 232 -16.01 -7.82 -12.78
CA LEU A 232 -16.52 -6.71 -11.97
C LEU A 232 -15.78 -5.40 -12.28
N ASN A 233 -14.45 -5.42 -12.40
CA ASN A 233 -13.68 -4.22 -12.72
C ASN A 233 -14.03 -3.67 -14.11
N LYS A 234 -14.23 -4.53 -15.10
CA LYS A 234 -14.72 -4.11 -16.42
C LYS A 234 -16.14 -3.54 -16.34
N ALA A 235 -17.03 -4.16 -15.56
CA ALA A 235 -18.38 -3.68 -15.34
C ALA A 235 -18.39 -2.27 -14.72
N PHE A 236 -17.62 -2.07 -13.65
CA PHE A 236 -17.48 -0.77 -12.98
C PHE A 236 -16.90 0.32 -13.89
N LYS A 237 -16.01 -0.07 -14.81
CA LYS A 237 -15.46 0.84 -15.83
C LYS A 237 -16.37 1.04 -17.04
N GLY A 238 -17.55 0.41 -17.06
CA GLY A 238 -18.48 0.45 -18.20
C GLY A 238 -17.98 -0.28 -19.44
N GLN A 239 -16.95 -1.12 -19.33
CA GLN A 239 -16.31 -1.83 -20.44
C GLN A 239 -17.03 -3.14 -20.81
N GLU A 240 -17.89 -3.66 -19.94
CA GLU A 240 -18.63 -4.90 -20.15
C GLU A 240 -20.00 -4.81 -19.48
N VAL A 241 -21.08 -5.10 -20.21
CA VAL A 241 -22.42 -5.20 -19.63
C VAL A 241 -22.54 -6.58 -18.98
N VAL A 242 -22.65 -6.59 -17.65
CA VAL A 242 -22.85 -7.82 -16.90
C VAL A 242 -24.34 -8.05 -16.80
N GLY A 243 -24.91 -8.70 -17.82
CA GLY A 243 -26.33 -9.07 -17.78
C GLY A 243 -26.65 -10.00 -16.59
N SER A 244 -27.93 -10.09 -16.24
CA SER A 244 -28.43 -10.91 -15.12
C SER A 244 -27.90 -12.35 -15.10
N ASN A 245 -27.71 -12.98 -16.27
CA ASN A 245 -27.15 -14.32 -16.40
C ASN A 245 -25.67 -14.41 -15.99
N ASN A 246 -24.88 -13.35 -16.26
CA ASN A 246 -23.50 -13.24 -15.83
C ASN A 246 -23.41 -12.97 -14.33
N LEU A 247 -24.29 -12.10 -13.78
CA LEU A 247 -24.36 -11.86 -12.34
C LEU A 247 -24.73 -13.13 -11.58
N SER A 248 -25.70 -13.91 -12.07
CA SER A 248 -26.04 -15.21 -11.46
C SER A 248 -24.86 -16.17 -11.48
N SER A 249 -24.14 -16.25 -12.60
CA SER A 249 -22.94 -17.10 -12.71
C SER A 249 -21.81 -16.66 -11.77
N ILE A 250 -21.60 -15.35 -11.62
CA ILE A 250 -20.62 -14.79 -10.69
C ILE A 250 -21.02 -15.12 -9.24
N THR A 251 -22.30 -14.94 -8.88
CA THR A 251 -22.81 -15.27 -7.55
C THR A 251 -22.59 -16.74 -7.22
N SER A 252 -22.90 -17.65 -8.15
CA SER A 252 -22.62 -19.09 -7.96
C SER A 252 -21.14 -19.39 -7.77
N VAL A 253 -20.25 -18.67 -8.47
CA VAL A 253 -18.80 -18.79 -8.23
C VAL A 253 -18.45 -18.33 -6.83
N LEU A 254 -18.96 -17.18 -6.36
CA LEU A 254 -18.69 -16.68 -5.00
C LEU A 254 -19.20 -17.64 -3.92
N ASP A 255 -20.33 -18.30 -4.13
CA ASP A 255 -20.86 -19.28 -3.17
C ASP A 255 -19.98 -20.53 -3.08
N VAL A 256 -19.45 -21.01 -4.21
CA VAL A 256 -18.43 -22.08 -4.21
C VAL A 256 -17.17 -21.65 -3.47
N MET A 257 -16.76 -20.38 -3.61
CA MET A 257 -15.61 -19.87 -2.88
C MET A 257 -15.85 -19.77 -1.39
N ASP A 258 -17.04 -19.32 -0.98
CA ASP A 258 -17.48 -19.27 0.42
C ASP A 258 -17.38 -20.65 1.07
N TYR A 259 -17.85 -21.68 0.36
CA TYR A 259 -17.72 -23.06 0.81
C TYR A 259 -16.25 -23.49 0.95
N GLN A 260 -15.40 -23.17 -0.04
CA GLN A 260 -13.97 -23.50 0.06
C GLN A 260 -13.27 -22.76 1.20
N ILE A 261 -13.68 -21.53 1.51
CA ILE A 261 -13.18 -20.74 2.64
C ILE A 261 -13.71 -21.28 3.95
N SER A 262 -14.97 -21.75 4.02
CA SER A 262 -15.53 -22.33 5.24
C SER A 262 -14.75 -23.57 5.68
N GLU A 263 -14.28 -24.37 4.73
CA GLU A 263 -13.42 -25.55 4.96
C GLU A 263 -12.01 -25.22 5.46
N MET A 264 -11.56 -23.96 5.35
CA MET A 264 -10.27 -23.54 5.90
C MET A 264 -10.31 -23.55 7.43
N LYS A 265 -9.19 -23.94 8.06
CA LYS A 265 -9.05 -24.01 9.52
C LYS A 265 -9.43 -22.69 10.18
N HIS A 266 -10.17 -22.77 11.29
CA HIS A 266 -10.50 -21.58 12.06
C HIS A 266 -9.23 -20.90 12.57
N GLY A 267 -9.17 -19.58 12.45
CA GLY A 267 -7.96 -18.80 12.75
C GLY A 267 -6.87 -18.88 11.68
N ASP A 268 -7.08 -19.51 10.52
CA ASP A 268 -6.16 -19.35 9.37
C ASP A 268 -6.37 -17.95 8.78
N PRO A 269 -5.39 -17.04 8.86
CA PRO A 269 -5.58 -15.69 8.37
C PRO A 269 -5.70 -15.57 6.85
N ALA A 270 -5.31 -16.59 6.08
CA ALA A 270 -5.66 -16.65 4.66
C ALA A 270 -7.19 -16.71 4.48
N LYS A 271 -7.90 -17.36 5.40
CA LYS A 271 -9.37 -17.40 5.46
C LYS A 271 -9.92 -15.99 5.66
N GLU A 272 -9.40 -15.25 6.64
CA GLU A 272 -9.86 -13.89 6.96
C GLU A 272 -9.68 -12.92 5.78
N ILE A 273 -8.51 -12.93 5.13
CA ILE A 273 -8.27 -12.07 3.95
C ILE A 273 -9.21 -12.47 2.79
N LEU A 274 -9.48 -13.78 2.63
CA LEU A 274 -10.40 -14.26 1.61
C LEU A 274 -11.85 -13.86 1.90
N ILE A 275 -12.27 -13.90 3.16
CA ILE A 275 -13.59 -13.41 3.62
C ILE A 275 -13.73 -11.93 3.30
N GLU A 276 -12.71 -11.11 3.62
CA GLU A 276 -12.73 -9.68 3.33
C GLU A 276 -12.86 -9.41 1.82
N LYS A 277 -12.04 -10.09 1.00
CA LYS A 277 -12.12 -9.98 -0.46
C LYS A 277 -13.47 -10.41 -1.00
N LEU A 278 -14.02 -11.53 -0.52
CA LEU A 278 -15.34 -11.99 -0.93
C LEU A 278 -16.44 -11.01 -0.56
N SER A 279 -16.38 -10.44 0.64
CA SER A 279 -17.30 -9.42 1.10
C SER A 279 -17.28 -8.19 0.17
N SER A 280 -16.09 -7.73 -0.21
CA SER A 280 -15.90 -6.64 -1.18
C SER A 280 -16.49 -6.97 -2.56
N LEU A 281 -16.25 -8.18 -3.09
CA LEU A 281 -16.81 -8.61 -4.37
C LEU A 281 -18.34 -8.69 -4.33
N ARG A 282 -18.92 -9.23 -3.24
CA ARG A 282 -20.37 -9.29 -3.04
C ARG A 282 -21.00 -7.91 -2.95
N LYS A 283 -20.34 -6.98 -2.25
CA LYS A 283 -20.78 -5.58 -2.23
C LYS A 283 -20.83 -5.03 -3.64
N GLY A 284 -19.78 -5.23 -4.44
CA GLY A 284 -19.76 -4.76 -5.81
C GLY A 284 -20.86 -5.35 -6.71
N ILE A 285 -21.23 -6.62 -6.50
CA ILE A 285 -22.37 -7.24 -7.20
C ILE A 285 -23.70 -6.59 -6.80
N ARG A 286 -23.91 -6.37 -5.49
CA ARG A 286 -25.13 -5.68 -5.01
C ARG A 286 -25.24 -4.29 -5.60
N ASP A 287 -24.13 -3.53 -5.62
CA ASP A 287 -24.10 -2.20 -6.20
C ASP A 287 -24.53 -2.23 -7.69
N ILE A 288 -24.09 -3.24 -8.47
CA ILE A 288 -24.51 -3.44 -9.87
C ILE A 288 -26.00 -3.80 -9.96
N GLN A 289 -26.51 -4.68 -9.10
CA GLN A 289 -27.92 -5.07 -9.08
C GLN A 289 -28.85 -3.91 -8.72
N ASP A 290 -28.43 -3.06 -7.77
CA ASP A 290 -29.16 -1.87 -7.36
C ASP A 290 -29.17 -0.84 -8.49
N MET A 291 -28.06 -0.68 -9.22
CA MET A 291 -28.01 0.13 -10.43
C MET A 291 -28.97 -0.40 -11.52
N GLU A 292 -28.98 -1.70 -11.82
CA GLU A 292 -29.93 -2.28 -12.78
C GLU A 292 -31.39 -2.08 -12.37
N SER A 293 -31.68 -2.23 -11.08
CA SER A 293 -33.04 -2.08 -10.53
C SER A 293 -33.50 -0.62 -10.61
N GLY A 294 -32.64 0.32 -10.25
CA GLY A 294 -32.92 1.75 -10.36
C GLY A 294 -33.18 2.21 -11.81
N ILE A 295 -32.46 1.64 -12.79
CA ILE A 295 -32.72 1.89 -14.22
C ILE A 295 -34.10 1.36 -14.60
N LYS A 296 -34.46 0.12 -14.22
CA LYS A 296 -35.78 -0.46 -14.51
C LYS A 296 -36.93 0.34 -13.88
N GLU A 297 -36.78 0.76 -12.64
CA GLU A 297 -37.79 1.52 -11.90
C GLU A 297 -37.98 2.94 -12.43
N SER A 298 -36.92 3.56 -12.95
CA SER A 298 -37.00 4.92 -13.51
C SER A 298 -37.94 5.01 -14.72
N GLY A 299 -38.31 3.87 -15.34
CA GLY A 299 -39.14 3.86 -16.54
C GLY A 299 -38.46 4.51 -17.76
N GLU A 300 -37.20 4.96 -17.62
CA GLU A 300 -36.35 5.33 -18.74
C GLU A 300 -35.97 4.08 -19.51
N VAL A 301 -36.94 3.58 -20.30
CA VAL A 301 -36.61 2.78 -21.47
C VAL A 301 -35.90 3.73 -22.40
N ILE A 302 -34.57 3.75 -22.34
CA ILE A 302 -33.77 4.41 -23.36
C ILE A 302 -33.95 3.58 -24.63
N ASN A 303 -35.00 3.90 -25.39
CA ASN A 303 -35.36 3.24 -26.63
C ASN A 303 -34.37 3.69 -27.71
N PHE A 304 -33.38 2.86 -27.98
CA PHE A 304 -32.53 3.00 -29.15
C PHE A 304 -33.18 2.30 -30.33
N LYS A 305 -33.82 3.07 -31.20
CA LYS A 305 -34.04 2.63 -32.58
C LYS A 305 -32.70 2.75 -33.31
N ASP A 306 -31.95 1.66 -33.38
CA ASP A 306 -30.99 1.48 -34.45
C ASP A 306 -31.77 0.98 -35.67
N SER A 307 -31.75 1.77 -36.74
CA SER A 307 -32.31 1.37 -38.04
C SER A 307 -31.32 0.42 -38.70
N ASP A 308 -31.39 -0.85 -38.33
CA ASP A 308 -31.31 -1.99 -39.24
C ASP A 308 -31.04 -3.28 -38.43
N GLU A 309 -31.89 -4.27 -38.70
CA GLU A 309 -31.83 -5.68 -38.28
C GLU A 309 -32.24 -6.09 -36.85
N ASN A 310 -33.10 -7.10 -36.83
CA ASN A 310 -33.87 -7.62 -35.70
C ASN A 310 -33.00 -8.41 -34.69
N GLN A 311 -32.32 -7.72 -33.78
CA GLN A 311 -31.89 -8.33 -32.53
C GLN A 311 -32.12 -7.39 -31.34
N PHE A 312 -32.96 -7.84 -30.41
CA PHE A 312 -33.17 -7.16 -29.13
C PHE A 312 -31.95 -7.37 -28.23
N TYR A 313 -31.17 -6.32 -28.03
CA TYR A 313 -30.14 -6.25 -27.00
C TYR A 313 -30.50 -5.13 -26.02
N PRO A 314 -30.74 -5.44 -24.73
CA PRO A 314 -30.67 -4.41 -23.71
C PRO A 314 -29.20 -3.99 -23.61
N LEU A 315 -28.90 -2.78 -24.11
CA LEU A 315 -27.59 -2.11 -24.21
C LEU A 315 -26.70 -2.62 -25.36
N GLY A 316 -26.90 -2.05 -26.56
CA GLY A 316 -26.07 -2.30 -27.74
C GLY A 316 -24.69 -1.64 -27.69
N PHE A 317 -23.69 -2.30 -28.29
CA PHE A 317 -22.36 -1.73 -28.56
C PHE A 317 -21.92 -1.96 -30.00
N SER A 318 -21.49 -0.88 -30.66
CA SER A 318 -20.59 -0.89 -31.82
C SER A 318 -19.38 0.03 -31.54
N LYS A 319 -18.34 0.04 -32.39
CA LYS A 319 -17.08 0.79 -32.21
C LYS A 319 -17.23 2.33 -32.08
N SER A 320 -18.40 2.90 -32.33
CA SER A 320 -18.77 4.29 -31.96
C SER A 320 -19.07 4.47 -30.45
N GLY A 321 -19.03 3.38 -29.67
CA GLY A 321 -19.51 3.30 -28.30
C GLY A 321 -18.65 3.93 -27.22
N GLU A 322 -17.35 4.16 -27.40
CA GLU A 322 -16.51 4.70 -26.30
C GLU A 322 -16.89 6.15 -25.92
N LYS A 323 -17.17 7.00 -26.91
CA LYS A 323 -17.66 8.37 -26.66
C LYS A 323 -19.05 8.35 -26.03
N TYR A 324 -19.89 7.42 -26.49
CA TYR A 324 -21.27 7.25 -26.03
C TYR A 324 -21.36 6.72 -24.59
N GLN A 325 -20.51 5.75 -24.24
CA GLN A 325 -20.37 5.19 -22.89
C GLN A 325 -19.90 6.24 -21.88
N TYR A 326 -18.93 7.07 -22.28
CA TYR A 326 -18.47 8.17 -21.45
C TYR A 326 -19.58 9.18 -21.17
N GLU A 327 -20.32 9.62 -22.18
CA GLU A 327 -21.43 10.55 -22.00
C GLU A 327 -22.54 9.95 -21.12
N ASN A 328 -22.86 8.66 -21.27
CA ASN A 328 -23.85 8.00 -20.43
C ASN A 328 -23.41 7.84 -18.98
N TYR A 329 -22.15 7.49 -18.72
CA TYR A 329 -21.61 7.42 -17.36
C TYR A 329 -21.62 8.80 -16.68
N VAL A 330 -21.25 9.84 -17.42
CA VAL A 330 -21.28 11.23 -16.94
C VAL A 330 -22.72 11.65 -16.63
N ASN A 331 -23.65 11.42 -17.57
CA ASN A 331 -25.06 11.78 -17.39
C ASN A 331 -25.70 11.01 -16.21
N PHE A 332 -25.41 9.72 -16.08
CA PHE A 332 -25.91 8.92 -14.96
C PHE A 332 -25.36 9.41 -13.63
N GLY A 333 -24.04 9.62 -13.51
CA GLY A 333 -23.46 10.12 -12.27
C GLY A 333 -24.00 11.51 -11.88
N LEU A 334 -24.18 12.41 -12.86
CA LEU A 334 -24.81 13.71 -12.64
C LEU A 334 -26.28 13.61 -12.23
N LEU A 335 -27.03 12.65 -12.81
CA LEU A 335 -28.40 12.37 -12.41
C LEU A 335 -28.47 11.86 -10.96
N GLN A 336 -27.58 10.93 -10.57
CA GLN A 336 -27.52 10.41 -9.20
C GLN A 336 -27.14 11.51 -8.19
N ILE A 337 -26.23 12.42 -8.56
CA ILE A 337 -25.91 13.61 -7.76
C ILE A 337 -27.13 14.51 -7.64
N GLY A 338 -27.84 14.78 -8.74
CA GLY A 338 -29.08 15.57 -8.72
C GLY A 338 -30.14 15.00 -7.78
N GLN A 339 -30.22 13.66 -7.69
CA GLN A 339 -31.17 12.93 -6.84
C GLN A 339 -30.66 12.68 -5.41
N LYS A 340 -29.46 13.15 -5.05
CA LYS A 340 -28.80 12.89 -3.74
C LYS A 340 -28.66 11.40 -3.39
N LYS A 341 -28.45 10.54 -4.39
CA LYS A 341 -28.34 9.08 -4.20
C LYS A 341 -26.93 8.57 -3.94
N LEU A 342 -25.91 9.41 -4.14
CA LEU A 342 -24.51 9.05 -3.89
C LEU A 342 -24.10 9.47 -2.47
N ASN A 343 -23.27 8.65 -1.82
CA ASN A 343 -22.57 9.08 -0.60
C ASN A 343 -21.34 9.94 -0.97
N ASP A 344 -20.79 10.62 0.02
CA ASP A 344 -19.69 11.58 -0.14
C ASP A 344 -18.47 11.00 -0.85
N TYR A 345 -18.09 9.76 -0.51
CA TYR A 345 -16.98 9.05 -1.13
C TYR A 345 -17.23 8.80 -2.64
N MET A 346 -18.42 8.34 -2.99
CA MET A 346 -18.80 8.10 -4.39
C MET A 346 -18.84 9.38 -5.21
N VAL A 347 -19.23 10.50 -4.60
CA VAL A 347 -19.15 11.82 -5.23
C VAL A 347 -17.70 12.22 -5.48
N CYS A 348 -16.78 12.05 -4.51
CA CYS A 348 -15.36 12.33 -4.72
C CYS A 348 -14.77 11.51 -5.88
N GLU A 349 -14.99 10.19 -5.90
CA GLU A 349 -14.50 9.30 -6.96
C GLU A 349 -15.06 9.68 -8.34
N PHE A 350 -16.36 9.98 -8.41
CA PHE A 350 -16.99 10.39 -9.67
C PHE A 350 -16.40 11.71 -10.19
N LEU A 351 -16.20 12.70 -9.31
CA LEU A 351 -15.58 13.96 -9.70
C LEU A 351 -14.13 13.76 -10.16
N GLN A 352 -13.37 12.88 -9.49
CA GLN A 352 -11.99 12.59 -9.87
C GLN A 352 -11.93 11.92 -11.24
N PHE A 353 -12.90 11.05 -11.54
CA PHE A 353 -13.09 10.48 -12.86
C PHE A 353 -13.38 11.56 -13.92
N LEU A 354 -14.26 12.52 -13.64
CA LEU A 354 -14.55 13.63 -14.56
C LEU A 354 -13.29 14.45 -14.86
N GLN A 355 -12.51 14.76 -13.82
CA GLN A 355 -11.24 15.46 -13.94
C GLN A 355 -10.23 14.67 -14.77
N PHE A 356 -10.05 13.37 -14.48
CA PHE A 356 -9.15 12.49 -15.22
C PHE A 356 -9.49 12.42 -16.71
N LYS A 357 -10.78 12.49 -17.06
CA LYS A 357 -11.25 12.50 -18.44
C LYS A 357 -11.29 13.89 -19.08
N ASN A 358 -10.82 14.92 -18.37
CA ASN A 358 -10.89 16.33 -18.79
C ASN A 358 -12.32 16.77 -19.17
N LYS A 359 -13.35 16.28 -18.46
CA LYS A 359 -14.73 16.75 -18.66
C LYS A 359 -14.85 18.18 -18.16
N LYS A 360 -15.25 19.09 -19.03
CA LYS A 360 -15.80 20.38 -18.57
C LYS A 360 -17.28 20.18 -18.24
N LEU A 361 -17.64 20.43 -16.99
CA LEU A 361 -19.03 20.53 -16.55
C LEU A 361 -19.62 21.84 -17.06
N SER A 362 -20.88 21.81 -17.48
CA SER A 362 -21.66 23.02 -17.67
C SER A 362 -21.92 23.71 -16.33
N GLU A 363 -22.18 25.02 -16.37
CA GLU A 363 -22.47 25.80 -15.17
C GLU A 363 -23.67 25.23 -14.38
N LYS A 364 -24.68 24.69 -15.08
CA LYS A 364 -25.86 24.06 -14.47
C LYS A 364 -25.49 22.79 -13.70
N GLU A 365 -24.67 21.93 -14.30
CA GLU A 365 -24.21 20.69 -13.67
C GLU A 365 -23.36 21.01 -12.44
N PHE A 366 -22.43 21.96 -12.56
CA PHE A 366 -21.61 22.39 -11.43
C PHE A 366 -22.46 22.92 -10.27
N LYS A 367 -23.41 23.83 -10.54
CA LYS A 367 -24.33 24.35 -9.51
C LYS A 367 -25.17 23.26 -8.85
N THR A 368 -25.53 22.22 -9.58
CA THR A 368 -26.28 21.08 -9.05
C THR A 368 -25.43 20.26 -8.08
N ILE A 369 -24.16 20.00 -8.43
CA ILE A 369 -23.21 19.32 -7.55
C ILE A 369 -22.93 20.17 -6.31
N GLU A 370 -22.69 21.48 -6.48
CA GLU A 370 -22.45 22.42 -5.38
C GLU A 370 -23.65 22.52 -4.42
N ALA A 371 -24.87 22.63 -4.94
CA ALA A 371 -26.08 22.72 -4.13
C ALA A 371 -26.35 21.45 -3.31
N ASN A 372 -25.97 20.27 -3.84
CA ASN A 372 -26.24 18.99 -3.19
C ASN A 372 -25.07 18.48 -2.33
N TYR A 373 -23.83 18.85 -2.67
CA TYR A 373 -22.59 18.28 -2.15
C TYR A 373 -21.48 19.32 -1.96
N GLY A 374 -21.79 20.60 -1.75
CA GLY A 374 -20.80 21.68 -1.63
C GLY A 374 -19.75 21.47 -0.54
N GLU A 375 -20.12 20.85 0.59
CA GLU A 375 -19.15 20.48 1.64
C GLU A 375 -18.23 19.33 1.20
N VAL A 376 -18.78 18.34 0.50
CA VAL A 376 -18.01 17.23 -0.06
C VAL A 376 -17.04 17.72 -1.12
N LEU A 377 -17.45 18.64 -2.00
CA LEU A 377 -16.56 19.27 -2.98
C LEU A 377 -15.31 19.90 -2.32
N ARG A 378 -15.52 20.67 -1.23
CA ARG A 378 -14.43 21.25 -0.45
C ARG A 378 -13.52 20.19 0.17
N ASN A 379 -14.09 19.10 0.66
CA ASN A 379 -13.33 18.00 1.24
C ASN A 379 -12.55 17.17 0.19
N CYS A 380 -13.09 16.99 -1.02
CA CYS A 380 -12.43 16.22 -2.08
C CYS A 380 -11.31 17.03 -2.77
N TYR A 381 -11.49 18.35 -2.94
CA TYR A 381 -10.62 19.19 -3.79
C TYR A 381 -9.87 20.30 -3.05
N GLY A 382 -10.26 20.65 -1.82
CA GLY A 382 -9.80 21.84 -1.11
C GLY A 382 -10.77 23.01 -1.24
N GLU A 383 -10.47 24.14 -0.58
CA GLU A 383 -11.33 25.34 -0.62
C GLU A 383 -11.24 26.15 -1.93
N GLU A 384 -10.23 25.90 -2.78
CA GLU A 384 -9.97 26.65 -4.02
C GLU A 384 -10.54 26.02 -5.29
#